data_AF-A0A2K6PMJ4-F1
#
_entry.id   AF-A0A2K6PMJ4-F1
#
_cell.length_a   1.000
_cell.length_b   1.000
_cell.length_c   1.000
_cell.angle_alpha   90.00
_cell.angle_beta   90.00
_cell.angle_gamma   90.00
#
_symmetry.space_group_name_H-M   'P 1'
#
loop_
_entity.id
_entity.type
_entity.pdbx_description
1 polymer ?
#
loop_
_entity_poly.entity_id
_entity_poly.type
_entity_poly.pdbx_seq_one_letter_code
_entity_poly.pdbx_strand_id
1 'polypeptide(L)'
;MAVQISKKRKFVADGIFKAELNEFLTRELAEDGYSGVEVRVTPTRTEIIILATRTQNVLGEKGRRIRELTAVVQKRFGFPEGSVELYGLLWCAAVHHGERGQRLRGRGIWETPRTEG
;
A
#
# COMPACT_ATOMS: atom_id res chain seq x y z
N MET A 1 21.33 11.40 14.75
CA MET A 1 20.58 11.58 16.01
C MET A 1 19.10 11.40 15.71
N ALA A 2 18.39 10.53 16.44
CA ALA A 2 16.95 10.40 16.27
C ALA A 2 16.26 11.61 16.93
N VAL A 3 15.59 12.45 16.13
CA VAL A 3 14.85 13.59 16.65
C VAL A 3 13.70 13.06 17.50
N GLN A 4 13.69 13.38 18.80
CA GLN A 4 12.59 13.03 19.68
C GLN A 4 11.37 13.89 19.32
N ILE A 5 10.42 13.30 18.57
CA ILE A 5 9.17 13.93 18.16
C ILE A 5 8.04 13.46 19.07
N SER A 6 7.19 14.39 19.52
CA SER A 6 6.01 14.03 20.30
C SER A 6 5.03 13.17 19.49
N LYS A 7 4.33 12.24 20.15
CA LYS A 7 3.37 11.34 19.48
C LYS A 7 2.36 12.11 18.61
N LYS A 8 1.84 13.24 19.12
CA LYS A 8 0.91 14.13 18.38
C LYS A 8 1.53 14.66 17.09
N ARG A 9 2.76 15.18 17.15
CA ARG A 9 3.47 15.70 15.97
C ARG A 9 3.80 14.61 14.97
N LYS A 10 4.09 13.39 15.44
CA LYS A 10 4.30 12.23 14.57
C LYS A 10 3.04 11.91 13.75
N PHE A 11 1.87 11.81 14.39
CA PHE A 11 0.61 11.56 13.67
C PHE A 11 0.29 12.65 12.65
N VAL A 12 0.55 13.91 12.97
CA VAL A 12 0.35 15.02 12.02
C VAL A 12 1.32 14.90 10.84
N ALA A 13 2.60 14.61 11.08
CA ALA A 13 3.58 14.42 10.01
C ALA A 13 3.24 13.23 9.10
N ASP A 14 2.84 12.09 9.69
CA ASP A 14 2.42 10.90 8.95
C ASP A 14 1.16 11.19 8.11
N GLY A 15 0.23 11.98 8.63
CA GLY A 15 -0.97 12.43 7.92
C GLY A 15 -0.66 13.36 6.74
N ILE A 16 0.24 14.33 6.94
CA ILE A 16 0.71 15.22 5.87
C ILE A 16 1.41 14.42 4.77
N PHE A 17 2.28 13.48 5.15
CA PHE A 17 2.94 12.59 4.20
C PHE A 17 1.94 11.80 3.34
N LYS A 18 0.93 11.19 3.98
CA LYS A 18 -0.11 10.44 3.25
C LYS A 18 -0.92 11.34 2.32
N ALA A 19 -1.26 12.56 2.76
CA ALA A 19 -2.01 13.52 1.95
C ALA A 19 -1.22 13.98 0.72
N GLU A 20 0.06 14.33 0.89
CA GLU A 20 0.93 14.74 -0.21
C GLU A 20 1.14 13.60 -1.22
N LEU A 21 1.38 12.39 -0.73
CA LEU A 21 1.52 11.20 -1.57
C LEU A 21 0.25 10.90 -2.37
N ASN A 22 -0.92 11.01 -1.72
CA ASN A 22 -2.20 10.79 -2.38
C ASN A 22 -2.45 11.82 -3.49
N GLU A 23 -2.15 13.09 -3.25
CA GLU A 23 -2.33 14.15 -4.26
C GLU A 23 -1.39 13.96 -5.45
N PHE A 24 -0.13 13.57 -5.19
CA PHE A 24 0.84 13.25 -6.24
C PHE A 24 0.34 12.09 -7.12
N LEU A 25 -0.04 10.97 -6.50
CA LEU A 25 -0.48 9.78 -7.23
C LEU A 25 -1.82 10.00 -7.96
N THR A 26 -2.71 10.80 -7.39
CA THR A 26 -3.99 11.14 -8.03
C THR A 26 -3.77 11.87 -9.35
N ARG A 27 -2.78 12.77 -9.42
CA ARG A 27 -2.45 13.50 -10.64
C ARG A 27 -1.72 12.62 -11.67
N GLU A 28 -0.72 11.86 -11.21
CA GLU A 28 0.11 11.02 -12.09
C GLU A 28 -0.64 9.78 -12.66
N LEU A 29 -1.61 9.26 -11.91
CA LEU A 29 -2.34 8.02 -12.24
C LEU A 29 -3.84 8.26 -12.47
N ALA A 30 -4.27 9.51 -12.69
CA ALA A 30 -5.66 9.86 -12.99
C ALA A 30 -6.21 9.02 -14.17
N GLU A 31 -5.41 8.92 -15.23
CA GLU A 31 -5.75 8.19 -16.45
C GLU A 31 -5.68 6.67 -16.30
N ASP A 32 -5.15 6.16 -15.19
CA ASP A 32 -5.01 4.71 -14.92
C ASP A 32 -6.06 4.19 -13.93
N GLY A 33 -6.99 5.07 -13.53
CA GLY A 33 -8.07 4.75 -12.61
C GLY A 33 -7.54 4.46 -11.21
N TYR A 34 -6.70 5.35 -10.70
CA TYR A 34 -6.30 5.41 -9.31
C TYR A 34 -7.53 5.56 -8.39
N SER A 35 -7.55 4.79 -7.31
CA SER A 35 -8.63 4.77 -6.31
C SER A 35 -8.14 5.21 -4.93
N GLY A 36 -6.86 4.94 -4.61
CA GLY A 36 -6.30 5.34 -3.33
C GLY A 36 -4.92 4.76 -3.07
N VAL A 37 -4.36 5.13 -1.93
CA VAL A 37 -3.06 4.68 -1.45
C VAL A 37 -3.13 4.23 0.01
N GLU A 38 -2.52 3.08 0.28
CA GLU A 38 -2.29 2.57 1.62
C GLU A 38 -0.79 2.60 1.90
N VAL A 39 -0.41 3.16 3.06
CA VAL A 39 0.99 3.26 3.49
C VAL A 39 1.17 2.39 4.71
N ARG A 40 2.09 1.42 4.63
CA ARG A 40 2.47 0.57 5.75
C ARG A 40 3.91 0.89 6.14
N VAL A 41 4.08 1.51 7.30
CA VAL A 41 5.39 1.90 7.82
C VAL A 41 5.89 0.82 8.77
N THR A 42 6.95 0.13 8.37
CA THR A 42 7.71 -0.78 9.23
C THR A 42 9.03 -0.09 9.58
N PRO A 43 9.64 -0.34 10.77
CA PRO A 43 10.94 0.25 11.13
C PRO A 43 12.05 0.00 10.10
N THR A 44 11.95 -1.09 9.36
CA THR A 44 12.94 -1.50 8.35
C THR A 44 12.59 -1.01 6.94
N ARG A 45 11.31 -0.92 6.59
CA ARG A 45 10.82 -0.63 5.23
C ARG A 45 9.47 0.08 5.25
N THR A 46 9.27 0.98 4.30
CA THR A 46 7.97 1.61 4.04
C THR A 46 7.39 1.03 2.77
N GLU A 47 6.24 0.37 2.90
CA GLU A 47 5.52 -0.20 1.77
C GLU A 47 4.39 0.75 1.38
N ILE A 48 4.35 1.12 0.09
CA ILE A 48 3.32 1.98 -0.48
C ILE A 48 2.51 1.14 -1.46
N ILE A 49 1.23 0.95 -1.13
CA ILE A 49 0.31 0.12 -1.89
C ILE A 49 -0.62 1.05 -2.68
N ILE A 50 -0.51 1.02 -3.99
CA ILE A 50 -1.32 1.80 -4.92
C ILE A 50 -2.53 0.95 -5.33
N LEU A 51 -3.71 1.50 -5.12
CA LEU A 51 -4.98 0.92 -5.52
C LEU A 51 -5.39 1.55 -6.85
N ALA A 52 -5.40 0.75 -7.91
CA ALA A 52 -5.79 1.20 -9.24
C ALA A 52 -6.54 0.11 -10.00
N THR A 53 -7.41 0.53 -10.92
CA THR A 53 -8.14 -0.38 -11.80
C THR A 53 -7.28 -0.94 -12.94
N ARG A 54 -6.31 -0.17 -13.45
CA ARG A 54 -5.38 -0.59 -14.51
C ARG A 54 -3.96 -0.74 -13.99
N THR A 55 -3.73 -1.75 -13.16
CA THR A 55 -2.40 -2.00 -12.56
C THR A 55 -1.28 -2.20 -13.57
N GLN A 56 -1.57 -2.78 -14.74
CA GLN A 56 -0.57 -2.99 -15.77
C GLN A 56 0.03 -1.67 -16.28
N ASN A 57 -0.79 -0.61 -16.41
CA ASN A 57 -0.32 0.70 -16.82
C ASN A 57 0.48 1.40 -15.71
N VAL A 58 0.10 1.18 -14.45
CA VAL A 58 0.84 1.70 -13.27
C VAL A 58 2.22 1.05 -13.16
N LEU A 59 2.31 -0.26 -13.42
CA LEU A 59 3.58 -0.98 -13.49
C LEU A 59 4.41 -0.50 -14.69
N GLY A 60 3.76 -0.30 -15.83
CA GLY A 60 4.39 0.04 -17.11
C GLY A 60 5.15 -1.14 -17.73
N GLU A 61 5.78 -0.90 -18.87
CA GLU A 61 6.56 -1.92 -19.57
C GLU A 61 7.71 -2.43 -18.70
N LYS A 62 7.73 -3.73 -18.42
CA LYS A 62 8.75 -4.39 -17.56
C LYS A 62 8.93 -3.72 -16.19
N GLY A 63 7.89 -3.06 -15.65
CA GLY A 63 7.97 -2.37 -14.36
C GLY A 63 8.73 -1.04 -14.41
N ARG A 64 8.93 -0.44 -15.59
CA ARG A 64 9.66 0.84 -15.73
C ARG A 64 8.99 1.98 -14.96
N ARG A 65 7.67 2.14 -15.12
CA ARG A 65 6.92 3.26 -14.54
C ARG A 65 6.90 3.20 -13.01
N ILE A 66 6.72 2.01 -12.44
CA ILE A 66 6.75 1.87 -10.96
C ILE A 66 8.13 2.15 -10.37
N ARG A 67 9.22 1.83 -11.10
CA ARG A 67 10.59 2.17 -10.68
C ARG A 67 10.83 3.68 -10.72
N GLU A 68 10.34 4.36 -11.75
CA GLU A 68 10.41 5.82 -11.87
C GLU A 68 9.62 6.51 -10.74
N LEU A 69 8.39 6.06 -10.48
CA LEU A 69 7.57 6.55 -9.36
C LEU A 69 8.28 6.32 -8.02
N THR A 70 8.89 5.14 -7.82
CA THR A 70 9.65 4.84 -6.61
C THR A 70 10.84 5.79 -6.45
N ALA A 71 11.58 6.08 -7.52
CA ALA A 71 12.71 7.00 -7.48
C ALA A 71 12.29 8.45 -7.16
N VAL A 72 11.16 8.90 -7.70
CA VAL A 72 10.59 10.23 -7.41
C VAL A 72 10.20 10.33 -5.94
N VAL A 73 9.49 9.33 -5.42
CA VAL A 73 9.07 9.29 -4.01
C VAL A 73 10.28 9.25 -3.07
N GLN A 74 11.28 8.42 -3.37
CA GLN A 74 12.52 8.36 -2.58
C GLN A 74 13.21 9.72 -2.50
N LYS A 75 13.41 10.40 -3.65
CA LYS A 75 14.07 11.70 -3.70
C LYS A 75 13.27 12.81 -3.02
N ARG A 76 11.95 12.83 -3.22
CA ARG A 76 11.08 13.90 -2.72
C ARG A 76 10.93 13.87 -1.20
N PHE A 77 10.83 12.68 -0.62
CA PHE A 77 10.63 12.50 0.82
C PHE A 77 11.92 12.16 1.59
N GLY A 78 13.07 12.10 0.91
CA GLY A 78 14.39 11.93 1.54
C GLY A 78 14.59 10.55 2.16
N PHE A 79 13.98 9.51 1.59
CA PHE A 79 14.15 8.14 2.05
C PHE A 79 15.52 7.58 1.62
N PRO A 80 16.18 6.76 2.47
CA PRO A 80 17.39 6.05 2.05
C PRO A 80 17.06 5.03 0.95
N GLU A 81 18.03 4.77 0.07
CA GLU A 81 17.86 3.83 -1.04
C GLU A 81 17.42 2.44 -0.55
N GLY A 82 16.43 1.86 -1.23
CA GLY A 82 15.90 0.53 -0.90
C GLY A 82 15.02 0.45 0.36
N SER A 83 14.74 1.58 1.02
CA SER A 83 13.82 1.61 2.18
C SER A 83 12.35 1.77 1.80
N VAL A 84 12.06 2.11 0.55
CA VAL A 84 10.70 2.32 0.02
C VAL A 84 10.45 1.35 -1.11
N GLU A 85 9.35 0.60 -1.00
CA GLU A 85 8.86 -0.32 -2.03
C GLU A 85 7.42 0.07 -2.40
N LEU A 86 7.17 0.23 -3.72
CA LEU A 86 5.84 0.48 -4.26
C LEU A 86 5.26 -0.81 -4.83
N TYR A 87 3.99 -1.07 -4.52
CA TYR A 87 3.23 -2.20 -5.04
C TYR A 87 1.94 -1.70 -5.72
N GLY A 88 1.63 -2.25 -6.88
CA GLY A 88 0.32 -2.06 -7.52
C GLY A 88 -0.58 -3.25 -7.21
N LEU A 89 -1.73 -3.00 -6.60
CA LEU A 89 -2.75 -4.03 -6.38
C LEU A 89 -3.98 -3.77 -7.24
N LEU A 90 -4.41 -4.81 -7.96
CA LEU A 90 -5.66 -4.78 -8.70
C LEU A 90 -6.75 -5.06 -7.68
N TRP A 91 -7.30 -3.99 -7.12
CA TRP A 91 -8.43 -4.16 -6.22
C TRP A 91 -9.69 -4.44 -7.05
N CYS A 92 -9.97 -5.73 -7.26
CA CYS A 92 -11.32 -6.22 -7.43
C CYS A 92 -11.64 -7.08 -6.20
N ALA A 93 -12.10 -6.43 -5.12
CA ALA A 93 -12.67 -7.16 -4.00
C ALA A 93 -13.78 -6.34 -3.33
N ALA A 94 -14.94 -6.95 -3.27
CA ALA A 94 -16.04 -6.59 -2.39
C ALA A 94 -15.68 -6.77 -0.89
N VAL A 95 -14.58 -6.17 -0.41
CA VAL A 95 -14.09 -6.35 0.97
C VAL A 95 -13.73 -4.99 1.57
N HIS A 96 -14.75 -4.20 1.88
CA HIS A 96 -14.81 -3.38 3.10
C HIS A 96 -16.21 -2.74 3.27
N HIS A 97 -17.28 -3.40 2.79
CA HIS A 97 -18.58 -3.24 3.43
C HIS A 97 -18.66 -4.26 4.55
N GLY A 98 -18.87 -3.76 5.76
CA GLY A 98 -18.70 -4.51 7.00
C GLY A 98 -19.55 -5.77 7.05
N GLU A 99 -18.89 -6.91 7.26
CA GLU A 99 -19.42 -8.08 7.94
C GLU A 99 -18.25 -9.05 8.22
N ARG A 100 -17.70 -8.97 9.43
CA ARG A 100 -17.07 -10.06 10.19
C ARG A 100 -16.62 -9.54 11.56
N GLY A 101 -17.61 -9.05 12.30
CA GLY A 101 -17.54 -9.15 13.76
C GLY A 101 -17.71 -10.62 14.15
N GLN A 102 -16.77 -11.13 14.95
CA GLN A 102 -16.96 -12.28 15.83
C GLN A 102 -17.28 -13.65 15.17
N ARG A 103 -16.27 -14.29 14.58
CA ARG A 103 -16.14 -15.76 14.60
C ARG A 103 -14.73 -16.10 14.15
N LEU A 104 -14.19 -17.24 14.61
CA LEU A 104 -12.81 -17.70 14.38
C LEU A 104 -11.78 -17.25 15.43
N ARG A 105 -12.19 -17.24 16.70
CA ARG A 105 -11.38 -17.91 17.73
C ARG A 105 -11.96 -19.30 17.93
N GLY A 106 -11.24 -20.34 17.47
CA GLY A 106 -11.51 -21.72 17.87
C GLY A 106 -11.63 -22.70 16.71
N ARG A 107 -10.73 -23.70 16.74
CA ARG A 107 -10.65 -24.94 15.93
C ARG A 107 -10.11 -24.69 14.51
N GLY A 108 -8.97 -25.23 14.11
CA GLY A 108 -8.38 -26.52 14.43
C GLY A 108 -8.88 -27.55 13.43
N ILE A 109 -7.93 -28.26 12.82
CA ILE A 109 -8.07 -29.50 12.04
C ILE A 109 -8.14 -29.31 10.52
N TRP A 110 -7.03 -29.71 9.89
CA TRP A 110 -6.93 -30.18 8.52
C TRP A 110 -7.77 -31.45 8.37
N GLU A 111 -8.69 -31.49 7.41
CA GLU A 111 -9.20 -32.76 6.87
C GLU A 111 -9.73 -32.52 5.45
N THR A 112 -9.06 -33.14 4.49
CA THR A 112 -9.43 -33.22 3.08
C THR A 112 -10.66 -34.13 2.89
N PRO A 113 -11.56 -33.87 1.92
CA PRO A 113 -12.72 -34.72 1.69
C PRO A 113 -12.32 -36.02 0.99
N ARG A 114 -12.64 -37.15 1.61
CA ARG A 114 -12.61 -38.49 1.00
C ARG A 114 -14.00 -38.74 0.40
N THR A 115 -14.05 -38.92 -0.91
CA THR A 115 -15.26 -39.26 -1.67
C THR A 115 -15.72 -40.68 -1.33
N GLU A 116 -17.03 -40.83 -1.08
CA GLU A 116 -17.72 -42.11 -0.98
C GLU A 116 -17.76 -42.84 -2.33
N GLY A 117 -17.64 -44.17 -2.29
CA GLY A 117 -17.66 -45.09 -3.42
C GLY A 117 -17.06 -46.44 -3.05
#